data_AF-A0A257JEP9-F1
#
_entry.id   AF-A0A257JEP9-F1
#
_cell.length_a   1.000
_cell.length_b   1.000
_cell.length_c   1.000
_cell.angle_alpha   90.00
_cell.angle_beta   90.00
_cell.angle_gamma   90.00
#
_symmetry.space_group_name_H-M   'P 1'
#
loop_
_entity.id
_entity.type
_entity.pdbx_description
1 polymer ?
#
loop_
_entity_poly.entity_id
_entity_poly.type
_entity_poly.pdbx_seq_one_letter_code
_entity_poly.pdbx_strand_id
1 'polypeptide(L)'
;MSGAEFNGATLSGDLARRVIDPHAYAEWDGLLDTFDHIRATTPVAKVQPDTPGLFDPFWLVTGYDDVMRISKDNAAFLNNPRPEAIAFSRAATGSNMLVDSLVAFDAPIHPKYRKLTQEWFMPRNLARLEDELRALAARTVERMLEQGGEVDFVREVSGPYPLRVVMQILGVPPEDEFRMQMLTQQLFGGQDKDLSGSGMDQMTPEQVVQIVAGAVKTFEDYFAGIAEDRRRNPTEDVASVIANALVDG
;
A
#
# COMPACT_ATOMS: atom_id res chain seq x y z
N MET A 1 -28.19 12.64 22.14
CA MET A 1 -27.61 13.85 21.51
C MET A 1 -26.65 14.47 22.49
N SER A 2 -25.39 14.00 22.45
CA SER A 2 -24.28 14.56 23.24
C SER A 2 -23.54 15.52 22.33
N GLY A 3 -23.55 16.81 22.65
CA GLY A 3 -22.90 17.84 21.86
C GLY A 3 -21.38 17.64 21.83
N ALA A 4 -20.81 17.57 20.64
CA ALA A 4 -19.38 17.69 20.46
C ALA A 4 -18.98 19.13 20.83
N GLU A 5 -18.33 19.30 21.99
CA GLU A 5 -17.73 20.56 22.38
C GLU A 5 -16.45 20.77 21.57
N PHE A 6 -16.48 21.74 20.65
CA PHE A 6 -15.30 22.21 19.92
C PHE A 6 -14.40 23.00 20.88
N ASN A 7 -13.35 22.36 21.40
CA ASN A 7 -12.34 23.02 22.22
C ASN A 7 -10.98 22.99 21.47
N GLY A 8 -10.74 24.01 20.64
CA GLY A 8 -9.52 24.13 19.83
C GLY A 8 -9.44 23.18 18.63
N ALA A 9 -8.29 23.17 17.94
CA ALA A 9 -8.02 22.36 16.75
C ALA A 9 -7.85 20.85 17.07
N THR A 10 -8.78 20.26 17.83
CA THR A 10 -8.80 18.84 18.23
C THR A 10 -10.14 18.22 17.86
N LEU A 11 -10.11 17.06 17.20
CA LEU A 11 -11.28 16.21 16.98
C LEU A 11 -11.31 15.14 18.08
N SER A 12 -12.48 14.94 18.67
CA SER A 12 -12.75 13.93 19.70
C SER A 12 -14.12 13.28 19.48
N GLY A 13 -14.40 12.20 20.22
CA GLY A 13 -15.69 11.52 20.19
C GLY A 13 -16.01 10.92 18.83
N ASP A 14 -17.28 11.00 18.45
CA ASP A 14 -17.79 10.36 17.22
C ASP A 14 -17.09 10.87 15.96
N LEU A 15 -16.69 12.15 15.92
CA LEU A 15 -16.00 12.73 14.76
C LEU A 15 -14.58 12.18 14.60
N ALA A 16 -13.84 12.01 15.72
CA ALA A 16 -12.51 11.39 15.71
C ALA A 16 -12.55 9.92 15.34
N ARG A 17 -13.58 9.18 15.77
CA ARG A 17 -13.77 7.77 15.40
C ARG A 17 -14.13 7.63 13.93
N ARG A 18 -15.06 8.44 13.42
CA ARG A 18 -15.55 8.31 12.05
C ARG A 18 -14.47 8.51 10.99
N VAL A 19 -13.47 9.36 11.24
CA VAL A 19 -12.37 9.59 10.29
C VAL A 19 -11.35 8.44 10.22
N ILE A 20 -11.39 7.49 11.16
CA ILE A 20 -10.51 6.30 11.19
C ILE A 20 -11.27 4.98 11.07
N ASP A 21 -12.60 4.99 11.15
CA ASP A 21 -13.42 3.78 11.14
C ASP A 21 -13.48 3.19 9.72
N PRO A 22 -12.95 1.97 9.48
CA PRO A 22 -12.99 1.34 8.16
C PRO A 22 -14.41 1.20 7.59
N HIS A 23 -15.44 1.05 8.44
CA HIS A 23 -16.83 0.97 7.98
C HIS A 23 -17.29 2.27 7.32
N ALA A 24 -16.84 3.43 7.81
CA ALA A 24 -17.17 4.72 7.20
C ALA A 24 -16.60 4.85 5.77
N TYR A 25 -15.45 4.21 5.49
CA TYR A 25 -14.86 4.18 4.15
C TYR A 25 -15.54 3.16 3.24
N ALA A 26 -16.01 2.04 3.79
CA ALA A 26 -16.72 0.99 3.04
C ALA A 26 -18.14 1.44 2.64
N GLU A 27 -18.89 2.03 3.56
CA GLU A 27 -20.24 2.55 3.29
C GLU A 27 -20.20 3.81 2.43
N TRP A 28 -19.12 4.61 2.56
CA TRP A 28 -18.91 5.91 1.90
C TRP A 28 -20.02 6.95 2.19
N ASP A 29 -21.02 6.60 3.00
CA ASP A 29 -22.17 7.43 3.33
C ASP A 29 -21.82 8.45 4.43
N GLY A 30 -22.01 9.73 4.13
CA GLY A 30 -21.74 10.87 5.02
C GLY A 30 -20.27 11.08 5.43
N LEU A 31 -19.33 10.22 5.03
CA LEU A 31 -17.90 10.43 5.30
C LEU A 31 -17.37 11.64 4.51
N LEU A 32 -17.80 11.82 3.26
CA LEU A 32 -17.47 13.02 2.49
C LEU A 32 -18.04 14.29 3.11
N ASP A 33 -19.29 14.28 3.58
CA ASP A 33 -19.90 15.41 4.29
C ASP A 33 -19.12 15.74 5.58
N THR A 34 -18.64 14.70 6.26
CA THR A 34 -17.77 14.83 7.44
C THR A 34 -16.47 15.54 7.07
N PHE A 35 -15.81 15.12 5.99
CA PHE A 35 -14.60 15.79 5.52
C PHE A 35 -14.85 17.22 5.01
N ASP A 36 -15.98 17.49 4.37
CA ASP A 36 -16.37 18.84 3.97
C ASP A 36 -16.55 19.75 5.18
N HIS A 37 -17.21 19.26 6.24
CA HIS A 37 -17.36 19.99 7.49
C HIS A 37 -16.01 20.28 8.16
N ILE A 38 -15.14 19.27 8.29
CA ILE A 38 -13.80 19.44 8.88
C ILE A 38 -12.98 20.43 8.06
N ARG A 39 -12.98 20.29 6.73
CA ARG A 39 -12.23 21.17 5.83
C ARG A 39 -12.69 22.63 5.92
N ALA A 40 -13.99 22.85 6.08
CA ALA A 40 -14.56 24.20 6.20
C ALA A 40 -14.33 24.87 7.57
N THR A 41 -14.18 24.09 8.63
CA THR A 41 -14.13 24.61 10.01
C THR A 41 -12.75 24.52 10.64
N THR A 42 -12.08 23.38 10.51
CA THR A 42 -10.78 23.06 11.14
C THR A 42 -9.97 22.13 10.21
N PRO A 43 -9.44 22.66 9.09
CA PRO A 43 -8.83 21.82 8.04
C PRO A 43 -7.57 21.08 8.48
N VAL A 44 -6.95 21.52 9.57
CA VAL A 44 -5.85 20.84 10.27
C VAL A 44 -6.27 20.65 11.73
N ALA A 45 -6.57 19.40 12.11
CA ALA A 45 -7.10 19.09 13.43
C ALA A 45 -6.38 17.88 14.04
N LYS A 46 -6.10 17.92 15.34
CA LYS A 46 -5.51 16.81 16.07
C LYS A 46 -6.58 15.78 16.41
N VAL A 47 -6.46 14.57 15.89
CA VAL A 47 -7.32 13.44 16.26
C VAL A 47 -6.77 12.81 17.53
N GLN A 48 -7.61 12.66 18.54
CA GLN A 48 -7.26 12.01 19.80
C GLN A 48 -8.12 10.76 20.01
N PRO A 49 -7.56 9.68 20.56
CA PRO A 49 -8.36 8.51 20.91
C PRO A 49 -9.21 8.81 22.15
N ASP A 50 -10.46 8.36 22.14
CA ASP A 50 -11.33 8.47 23.32
C ASP A 50 -10.97 7.44 24.40
N THR A 51 -10.25 6.39 24.02
CA THR A 51 -9.69 5.36 24.91
C THR A 51 -8.17 5.47 24.87
N PRO A 52 -7.49 5.76 25.99
CA PRO A 52 -6.03 5.82 26.03
C PRO A 52 -5.39 4.54 25.50
N GLY A 53 -4.44 4.68 24.57
CA GLY A 53 -3.70 3.56 23.98
C GLY A 53 -4.42 2.85 22.81
N LEU A 54 -5.58 3.35 22.35
CA LEU A 54 -6.22 2.80 21.14
C LEU A 54 -5.43 3.10 19.86
N PHE A 55 -4.87 4.31 19.77
CA PHE A 55 -3.93 4.74 18.73
C PHE A 55 -3.18 5.99 19.18
N ASP A 56 -1.99 6.24 18.63
CA ASP A 56 -1.25 7.48 18.85
C ASP A 56 -1.98 8.70 18.26
N PRO A 57 -2.17 9.81 19.00
CA PRO A 57 -2.78 11.02 18.47
C PRO A 57 -2.03 11.54 17.24
N PHE A 58 -2.76 11.90 16.18
CA PHE A 58 -2.18 12.36 14.93
C PHE A 58 -2.88 13.62 14.40
N TRP A 59 -2.27 14.30 13.44
CA TRP A 59 -2.88 15.45 12.76
C TRP A 59 -3.61 14.99 11.50
N LEU A 60 -4.92 15.23 11.46
CA LEU A 60 -5.73 15.08 10.26
C LEU A 60 -5.65 16.38 9.44
N VAL A 61 -5.24 16.25 8.19
CA VAL A 61 -5.15 17.35 7.22
C VAL A 61 -6.12 17.06 6.08
N THR A 62 -7.10 17.93 5.89
CA THR A 62 -8.21 17.71 4.94
C THR A 62 -8.22 18.70 3.78
N GLY A 63 -7.47 19.80 3.89
CA GLY A 63 -7.33 20.81 2.85
C GLY A 63 -6.33 20.41 1.77
N TYR A 64 -6.70 20.59 0.50
CA TYR A 64 -5.82 20.28 -0.64
C TYR A 64 -4.46 20.99 -0.54
N ASP A 65 -4.46 22.30 -0.30
CA ASP A 65 -3.23 23.09 -0.27
C ASP A 65 -2.28 22.67 0.85
N ASP A 66 -2.82 22.33 2.03
CA ASP A 66 -2.03 21.84 3.16
C ASP A 66 -1.46 20.44 2.90
N VAL A 67 -2.25 19.53 2.34
CA VAL A 67 -1.74 18.21 1.90
C VAL A 67 -0.60 18.41 0.89
N MET A 68 -0.81 19.24 -0.14
CA MET A 68 0.20 19.49 -1.16
C MET A 68 1.46 20.16 -0.61
N ARG A 69 1.33 21.06 0.38
CA ARG A 69 2.47 21.70 1.06
C ARG A 69 3.26 20.67 1.85
N ILE A 70 2.60 19.86 2.67
CA ILE A 70 3.21 18.80 3.48
C ILE A 70 3.91 17.78 2.58
N SER A 71 3.24 17.29 1.54
CA SER A 71 3.79 16.31 0.60
C SER A 71 5.00 16.80 -0.21
N LYS A 72 5.23 18.13 -0.27
CA LYS A 72 6.41 18.71 -0.92
C LYS A 72 7.56 18.97 0.05
N ASP A 73 7.28 19.13 1.34
CA ASP A 73 8.26 19.44 2.38
C ASP A 73 8.74 18.17 3.10
N ASN A 74 9.43 17.31 2.34
CA ASN A 74 9.97 16.04 2.83
C ASN A 74 11.09 16.19 3.87
N ALA A 75 11.57 17.42 4.13
CA ALA A 75 12.56 17.69 5.16
C ALA A 75 11.90 17.92 6.53
N ALA A 76 10.72 18.56 6.54
CA ALA A 76 9.93 18.78 7.76
C ALA A 76 8.99 17.61 8.08
N PHE A 77 8.46 16.93 7.06
CA PHE A 77 7.50 15.83 7.20
C PHE A 77 8.10 14.54 6.68
N LEU A 78 8.61 13.73 7.61
CA LEU A 78 9.31 12.49 7.32
C LEU A 78 8.33 11.32 7.14
N ASN A 79 8.72 10.36 6.33
CA ASN A 79 8.02 9.09 6.17
C ASN A 79 8.32 8.13 7.36
N ASN A 80 9.51 8.26 7.96
CA ASN A 80 9.99 7.52 9.13
C ASN A 80 10.57 8.48 10.19
N PRO A 81 10.32 8.31 11.52
CA PRO A 81 9.70 7.17 12.18
C PRO A 81 8.21 7.28 12.51
N ARG A 82 7.53 6.12 12.43
CA ARG A 82 6.21 5.84 13.03
C ARG A 82 6.38 4.79 14.15
N PRO A 83 6.47 5.19 15.43
CA PRO A 83 6.94 4.34 16.53
C PRO A 83 6.21 2.99 16.68
N GLU A 84 4.89 2.96 16.57
CA GLU A 84 4.09 1.73 16.70
C GLU A 84 4.34 0.74 15.56
N ALA A 85 4.37 1.22 14.31
CA ALA A 85 4.69 0.41 13.14
C ALA A 85 6.12 -0.17 13.22
N ILE A 86 7.06 0.58 13.81
CA ILE A 86 8.44 0.15 14.04
C ILE A 86 8.52 -1.00 15.05
N ALA A 87 7.73 -0.96 16.13
CA ALA A 87 7.75 -2.02 17.14
C ALA A 87 7.28 -3.37 16.58
N PHE A 88 6.17 -3.36 15.83
CA PHE A 88 5.69 -4.55 15.13
C PHE A 88 6.70 -5.04 14.10
N SER A 89 7.25 -4.13 13.28
CA SER A 89 8.25 -4.46 12.27
C SER A 89 9.49 -5.13 12.87
N ARG A 90 10.02 -4.58 13.98
CA ARG A 90 11.18 -5.18 14.67
C ARG A 90 10.90 -6.58 15.20
N ALA A 91 9.69 -6.81 15.71
CA ALA A 91 9.29 -8.13 16.19
C ALA A 91 9.18 -9.14 15.04
N ALA A 92 8.71 -8.71 13.87
CA ALA A 92 8.51 -9.57 12.71
C ALA A 92 9.80 -9.82 11.90
N THR A 93 10.61 -8.80 11.66
CA THR A 93 11.74 -8.88 10.69
C THR A 93 13.08 -8.47 11.27
N GLY A 94 13.11 -7.94 12.50
CA GLY A 94 14.32 -7.36 13.09
C GLY A 94 14.72 -5.99 12.51
N SER A 95 14.00 -5.48 11.49
CA SER A 95 14.18 -4.14 10.94
C SER A 95 13.17 -3.15 11.54
N ASN A 96 13.45 -1.85 11.39
CA ASN A 96 12.45 -0.81 11.71
C ASN A 96 11.26 -0.83 10.75
N MET A 97 11.35 -1.56 9.65
CA MET A 97 10.32 -1.69 8.63
C MET A 97 10.01 -3.15 8.36
N LEU A 98 8.72 -3.45 8.12
CA LEU A 98 8.31 -4.79 7.74
C LEU A 98 8.93 -5.20 6.40
N VAL A 99 9.05 -4.24 5.48
CA VAL A 99 9.85 -4.35 4.25
C VAL A 99 10.56 -3.02 4.05
N ASP A 100 11.89 -3.05 3.92
CA ASP A 100 12.71 -1.89 3.61
C ASP A 100 12.51 -1.47 2.14
N SER A 101 11.44 -0.70 1.93
CA SER A 101 10.96 -0.28 0.61
C SER A 101 11.02 1.23 0.43
N LEU A 102 10.97 1.67 -0.83
CA LEU A 102 11.15 3.07 -1.20
C LEU A 102 10.21 4.04 -0.47
N VAL A 103 8.96 3.64 -0.22
CA VAL A 103 7.95 4.50 0.43
C VAL A 103 8.27 4.82 1.91
N ALA A 104 9.11 4.00 2.55
CA ALA A 104 9.50 4.17 3.94
C ALA A 104 10.80 4.96 4.12
N PHE A 105 11.55 5.21 3.05
CA PHE A 105 12.83 5.91 3.12
C PHE A 105 12.63 7.43 3.10
N ASP A 106 13.47 8.12 3.86
CA ASP A 106 13.69 9.57 3.78
C ASP A 106 15.05 9.88 3.14
N ALA A 107 15.36 11.16 2.92
CA ALA A 107 16.69 11.59 2.49
C ALA A 107 17.76 11.23 3.56
N PRO A 108 18.99 10.84 3.15
CA PRO A 108 19.53 10.83 1.79
C PRO A 108 19.29 9.52 1.02
N ILE A 109 18.62 8.53 1.62
CA ILE A 109 18.47 7.18 1.05
C ILE A 109 17.42 7.18 -0.06
N HIS A 110 16.24 7.73 0.21
CA HIS A 110 15.11 7.77 -0.72
C HIS A 110 15.46 8.23 -2.15
N PRO A 111 16.09 9.41 -2.37
CA PRO A 111 16.38 9.87 -3.72
C PRO A 111 17.35 8.95 -4.48
N LYS A 112 18.26 8.27 -3.78
CA LYS A 112 19.20 7.32 -4.40
C LYS A 112 18.47 6.11 -4.95
N TYR A 113 17.62 5.48 -4.13
CA TYR A 113 16.85 4.31 -4.53
C TYR A 113 15.77 4.66 -5.56
N ARG A 114 15.08 5.81 -5.41
CA ARG A 114 14.06 6.27 -6.36
C ARG A 114 14.66 6.45 -7.76
N LYS A 115 15.88 6.98 -7.85
CA LYS A 115 16.55 7.25 -9.13
C LYS A 115 16.80 5.97 -9.94
N LEU A 116 16.96 4.81 -9.29
CA LEU A 116 17.26 3.54 -9.96
C LEU A 116 16.19 3.15 -10.98
N THR A 117 14.91 3.34 -10.66
CA THR A 117 13.78 2.95 -11.54
C THR A 117 13.08 4.15 -12.19
N GLN A 118 13.42 5.37 -11.81
CA GLN A 118 12.74 6.58 -12.27
C GLN A 118 12.66 6.69 -13.79
N GLU A 119 13.76 6.40 -14.50
CA GLU A 119 13.78 6.47 -15.97
C GLU A 119 12.85 5.42 -16.59
N TRP A 120 12.86 4.20 -16.07
CA TRP A 120 12.02 3.10 -16.57
C TRP A 120 10.52 3.44 -16.48
N PHE A 121 10.11 4.12 -15.42
CA PHE A 121 8.72 4.58 -15.22
C PHE A 121 8.35 5.88 -15.97
N MET A 122 9.23 6.45 -16.80
CA MET A 122 8.88 7.63 -17.60
C MET A 122 7.90 7.28 -18.73
N PRO A 123 6.97 8.19 -19.11
CA PRO A 123 5.94 7.92 -20.12
C PRO A 123 6.48 7.35 -21.43
N ARG A 124 7.64 7.84 -21.90
CA ARG A 124 8.29 7.37 -23.12
C ARG A 124 8.69 5.89 -23.05
N ASN A 125 9.13 5.41 -21.89
CA ASN A 125 9.52 4.01 -21.71
C ASN A 125 8.29 3.12 -21.51
N LEU A 126 7.30 3.59 -20.75
CA LEU A 126 6.04 2.88 -20.57
C LEU A 126 5.24 2.71 -21.88
N ALA A 127 5.38 3.64 -22.84
CA ALA A 127 4.75 3.52 -24.16
C ALA A 127 5.17 2.24 -24.92
N ARG A 128 6.33 1.66 -24.61
CA ARG A 128 6.80 0.39 -25.21
C ARG A 128 5.98 -0.82 -24.73
N LEU A 129 5.33 -0.70 -23.58
CA LEU A 129 4.50 -1.77 -23.01
C LEU A 129 3.06 -1.72 -23.55
N GLU A 130 2.69 -0.69 -24.32
CA GLU A 130 1.30 -0.43 -24.70
C GLU A 130 0.65 -1.63 -25.39
N ASP A 131 1.31 -2.22 -26.39
CA ASP A 131 0.76 -3.36 -27.14
C ASP A 131 0.58 -4.60 -26.24
N GLU A 132 1.53 -4.85 -25.35
CA GLU A 132 1.48 -5.99 -24.44
C GLU A 132 0.37 -5.83 -23.39
N LEU A 133 0.26 -4.63 -22.80
CA LEU A 133 -0.80 -4.31 -21.84
C LEU A 133 -2.18 -4.29 -22.50
N ARG A 134 -2.27 -3.82 -23.75
CA ARG A 134 -3.49 -3.88 -24.55
C ARG A 134 -3.91 -5.32 -24.81
N ALA A 135 -2.97 -6.20 -25.14
CA ALA A 135 -3.24 -7.63 -25.30
C ALA A 135 -3.67 -8.28 -23.98
N LEU A 136 -3.07 -7.89 -22.85
CA LEU A 136 -3.46 -8.35 -21.52
C LEU A 136 -4.87 -7.90 -21.13
N ALA A 137 -5.22 -6.65 -21.45
CA ALA A 137 -6.55 -6.10 -21.25
C ALA A 137 -7.59 -6.85 -22.12
N ALA A 138 -7.29 -7.08 -23.40
CA ALA A 138 -8.14 -7.84 -24.31
C ALA A 138 -8.44 -9.25 -23.77
N ARG A 139 -7.40 -10.00 -23.37
CA ARG A 139 -7.57 -11.32 -22.74
C ARG A 139 -8.40 -11.29 -21.45
N THR A 140 -8.30 -10.19 -20.68
CA THR A 140 -9.11 -10.04 -19.46
C THR A 140 -10.58 -9.83 -19.79
N VAL A 141 -10.87 -9.01 -20.80
CA VAL A 141 -12.24 -8.80 -21.29
C VAL A 141 -12.80 -10.07 -21.93
N GLU A 142 -12.00 -10.81 -22.71
CA GLU A 142 -12.39 -12.09 -23.31
C GLU A 142 -12.86 -13.09 -22.24
N ARG A 143 -12.08 -13.29 -21.17
CA ARG A 143 -12.47 -14.14 -20.03
C ARG A 143 -13.74 -13.67 -19.34
N MET A 144 -13.94 -12.36 -19.21
CA MET A 144 -15.16 -11.79 -18.64
C MET A 144 -16.38 -12.12 -19.52
N LEU A 145 -16.25 -12.03 -20.84
CA LEU A 145 -17.34 -12.32 -21.79
C LEU A 145 -17.75 -13.80 -21.78
N GLU A 146 -16.82 -14.70 -21.47
CA GLU A 146 -17.10 -16.14 -21.34
C GLU A 146 -18.02 -16.49 -20.16
N GLN A 147 -18.16 -15.61 -19.15
CA GLN A 147 -18.99 -15.86 -17.95
C GLN A 147 -20.51 -15.73 -18.19
N GLY A 148 -20.94 -15.20 -19.33
CA GLY A 148 -22.32 -15.38 -19.80
C GLY A 148 -23.41 -14.50 -19.16
N GLY A 149 -23.14 -13.20 -18.96
CA GLY A 149 -24.18 -12.18 -18.76
C GLY A 149 -24.02 -11.33 -17.50
N GLU A 150 -23.95 -11.98 -16.34
CA GLU A 150 -23.70 -11.33 -15.04
C GLU A 150 -22.31 -11.73 -14.53
N VAL A 151 -21.53 -10.76 -14.07
CA VAL A 151 -20.16 -10.99 -13.64
C VAL A 151 -19.82 -10.08 -12.46
N ASP A 152 -19.07 -10.61 -11.51
CA ASP A 152 -18.40 -9.79 -10.51
C ASP A 152 -17.19 -9.12 -11.18
N PHE A 153 -17.34 -7.84 -11.50
CA PHE A 153 -16.31 -7.08 -12.19
C PHE A 153 -15.01 -6.95 -11.37
N VAL A 154 -15.10 -6.93 -10.05
CA VAL A 154 -13.91 -6.85 -9.19
C VAL A 154 -13.13 -8.15 -9.28
N ARG A 155 -13.82 -9.28 -9.09
CA ARG A 155 -13.20 -10.60 -9.11
C ARG A 155 -12.64 -10.97 -10.47
N GLU A 156 -13.36 -10.65 -11.55
CA GLU A 156 -13.01 -11.12 -12.89
C GLU A 156 -12.16 -10.12 -13.70
N VAL A 157 -12.21 -8.82 -13.36
CA VAL A 157 -11.51 -7.76 -14.12
C VAL A 157 -10.59 -6.91 -13.26
N SER A 158 -11.12 -6.07 -12.37
CA SER A 158 -10.33 -5.00 -11.74
C SER A 158 -9.35 -5.50 -10.67
N GLY A 159 -9.62 -6.65 -10.04
CA GLY A 159 -8.69 -7.33 -9.15
C GLY A 159 -7.50 -7.96 -9.89
N PRO A 160 -7.74 -8.89 -10.84
CA PRO A 160 -6.64 -9.63 -11.45
C PRO A 160 -5.87 -8.82 -12.52
N TYR A 161 -6.47 -7.84 -13.20
CA TYR A 161 -5.78 -7.10 -14.25
C TYR A 161 -4.54 -6.33 -13.75
N PRO A 162 -4.63 -5.46 -12.72
CA PRO A 162 -3.46 -4.75 -12.21
C PRO A 162 -2.38 -5.69 -11.66
N LEU A 163 -2.78 -6.83 -11.06
CA LEU A 163 -1.84 -7.86 -10.60
C LEU A 163 -1.01 -8.41 -11.77
N ARG A 164 -1.67 -8.79 -12.86
CA ARG A 164 -0.98 -9.31 -14.06
C ARG A 164 -0.07 -8.24 -14.71
N VAL A 165 -0.49 -6.98 -14.69
CA VAL A 165 0.36 -5.86 -15.16
C VAL A 165 1.65 -5.77 -14.33
N VAL A 166 1.55 -5.78 -12.99
CA VAL A 166 2.74 -5.68 -12.13
C VAL A 166 3.62 -6.94 -12.24
N MET A 167 3.03 -8.12 -12.38
CA MET A 167 3.76 -9.36 -12.62
C MET A 167 4.60 -9.29 -13.89
N GLN A 168 4.02 -8.81 -14.98
CA GLN A 168 4.71 -8.69 -16.27
C GLN A 168 5.93 -7.78 -16.18
N ILE A 169 5.80 -6.60 -15.57
CA ILE A 169 6.92 -5.65 -15.46
C ILE A 169 7.99 -6.13 -14.46
N LEU A 170 7.63 -6.99 -13.51
CA LEU A 170 8.57 -7.62 -12.57
C LEU A 170 9.14 -8.95 -13.08
N GLY A 171 8.80 -9.39 -14.28
CA GLY A 171 9.30 -10.64 -14.82
C GLY A 171 8.75 -11.89 -14.12
N VAL A 172 7.64 -11.76 -13.39
CA VAL A 172 6.95 -12.85 -12.71
C VAL A 172 6.18 -13.67 -13.75
N PRO A 173 6.38 -15.00 -13.81
CA PRO A 173 5.72 -15.82 -14.81
C PRO A 173 4.22 -16.01 -14.49
N PRO A 174 3.35 -16.17 -15.50
CA PRO A 174 1.89 -16.24 -15.30
C PRO A 174 1.41 -17.35 -14.35
N GLU A 175 2.12 -18.49 -14.31
CA GLU A 175 1.81 -19.61 -13.42
C GLU A 175 1.90 -19.26 -11.93
N ASP A 176 2.62 -18.18 -11.58
CA ASP A 176 2.77 -17.71 -10.20
C ASP A 176 1.68 -16.69 -9.80
N GLU A 177 0.65 -16.44 -10.64
CA GLU A 177 -0.42 -15.46 -10.36
C GLU A 177 -1.09 -15.71 -9.00
N PHE A 178 -1.48 -16.97 -8.73
CA PHE A 178 -2.10 -17.34 -7.46
C PHE A 178 -1.16 -17.09 -6.27
N ARG A 179 0.14 -17.37 -6.44
CA ARG A 179 1.15 -17.11 -5.41
C ARG A 179 1.27 -15.61 -5.13
N MET A 180 1.29 -14.77 -6.17
CA MET A 180 1.35 -13.31 -6.00
C MET A 180 0.08 -12.75 -5.37
N GLN A 181 -1.09 -13.27 -5.72
CA GLN A 181 -2.35 -12.89 -5.10
C GLN A 181 -2.34 -13.19 -3.60
N MET A 182 -1.91 -14.39 -3.20
CA MET A 182 -1.80 -14.76 -1.79
C MET A 182 -0.81 -13.89 -1.05
N LEU A 183 0.37 -13.64 -1.63
CA LEU A 183 1.41 -12.84 -0.99
C LEU A 183 1.00 -11.37 -0.81
N THR A 184 0.35 -10.76 -1.80
CA THR A 184 -0.15 -9.37 -1.69
C THR A 184 -1.24 -9.24 -0.63
N GLN A 185 -2.15 -10.21 -0.54
CA GLN A 185 -3.20 -10.23 0.48
C GLN A 185 -2.65 -10.49 1.89
N GLN A 186 -1.72 -11.43 2.05
CA GLN A 186 -1.14 -11.75 3.36
C GLN A 186 -0.25 -10.64 3.93
N LEU A 187 0.52 -9.95 3.07
CA LEU A 187 1.43 -8.88 3.51
C LEU A 187 0.72 -7.54 3.74
N PHE A 188 -0.29 -7.21 2.91
CA PHE A 188 -0.87 -5.87 2.88
C PHE A 188 -2.40 -5.84 3.10
N GLY A 189 -3.08 -6.97 2.95
CA GLY A 189 -4.53 -7.11 3.16
C GLY A 189 -4.91 -7.59 4.55
N GLY A 190 -3.96 -7.79 5.46
CA GLY A 190 -4.20 -8.41 6.76
C GLY A 190 -5.14 -7.67 7.72
N GLN A 191 -5.53 -6.43 7.41
CA GLN A 191 -6.52 -5.66 8.17
C GLN A 191 -7.95 -5.86 7.65
N ASP A 192 -8.12 -6.47 6.48
CA ASP A 192 -9.41 -6.72 5.85
C ASP A 192 -9.80 -8.19 6.08
N LYS A 193 -10.95 -8.39 6.76
CA LYS A 193 -11.47 -9.72 7.12
C LYS A 193 -11.90 -10.52 5.90
N ASP A 194 -12.35 -9.84 4.85
CA ASP A 194 -12.81 -10.47 3.62
C ASP A 194 -11.64 -10.87 2.72
N LEU A 195 -10.52 -10.13 2.78
CA LEU A 195 -9.31 -10.41 1.99
C LEU A 195 -8.31 -11.34 2.66
N SER A 196 -8.23 -11.33 4.00
CA SER A 196 -7.20 -12.07 4.70
C SER A 196 -7.46 -13.58 4.72
N GLY A 197 -8.73 -14.01 4.82
CA GLY A 197 -9.13 -15.42 4.88
C GLY A 197 -8.39 -16.27 5.93
N SER A 198 -7.62 -15.63 6.81
CA SER A 198 -6.51 -16.22 7.56
C SER A 198 -6.87 -16.53 8.99
N GLY A 199 -8.02 -16.06 9.47
CA GLY A 199 -8.44 -16.21 10.87
C GLY A 199 -7.52 -15.49 11.85
N MET A 200 -6.78 -14.47 11.41
CA MET A 200 -5.84 -13.70 12.25
C MET A 200 -6.51 -13.05 13.46
N ASP A 201 -7.80 -12.75 13.37
CA ASP A 201 -8.64 -12.23 14.45
C ASP A 201 -8.67 -13.16 15.68
N GLN A 202 -8.44 -14.47 15.46
CA GLN A 202 -8.46 -15.51 16.49
C GLN A 202 -7.05 -15.90 16.97
N MET A 203 -6.02 -15.23 16.45
CA MET A 203 -4.63 -15.54 16.74
C MET A 203 -4.07 -14.62 17.82
N THR A 204 -3.07 -15.11 18.57
CA THR A 204 -2.32 -14.25 19.48
C THR A 204 -1.42 -13.29 18.68
N PRO A 205 -1.04 -12.13 19.24
CA PRO A 205 -0.11 -11.21 18.59
C PRO A 205 1.17 -11.89 18.12
N GLU A 206 1.71 -12.84 18.89
CA GLU A 206 2.91 -13.60 18.54
C GLU A 206 2.70 -14.49 17.32
N GLN A 207 1.54 -15.14 17.19
CA GLN A 207 1.20 -15.97 16.03
C GLN A 207 1.10 -15.11 14.77
N VAL A 208 0.46 -13.94 14.86
CA VAL A 208 0.38 -12.98 13.75
C VAL A 208 1.78 -12.55 13.31
N VAL A 209 2.65 -12.18 14.27
CA VAL A 209 4.05 -11.81 13.99
C VAL A 209 4.79 -12.92 13.24
N GLN A 210 4.64 -14.18 13.67
CA GLN A 210 5.30 -15.32 13.01
C GLN A 210 4.79 -15.57 11.58
N ILE A 211 3.48 -15.48 11.36
CA ILE A 211 2.89 -15.65 10.02
C ILE A 211 3.39 -14.56 9.09
N VAL A 212 3.35 -13.31 9.54
CA VAL A 212 3.82 -12.16 8.75
C VAL A 212 5.31 -12.28 8.45
N ALA A 213 6.14 -12.63 9.43
CA ALA A 213 7.57 -12.87 9.23
C ALA A 213 7.85 -13.96 8.19
N GLY A 214 7.11 -15.08 8.25
CA GLY A 214 7.21 -16.16 7.28
C GLY A 214 6.78 -15.74 5.86
N ALA A 215 5.73 -14.94 5.74
CA ALA A 215 5.26 -14.39 4.47
C ALA A 215 6.30 -13.44 3.86
N VAL A 216 6.88 -12.53 4.66
CA VAL A 216 7.95 -11.62 4.22
C VAL A 216 9.13 -12.42 3.70
N LYS A 217 9.63 -13.40 4.48
CA LYS A 217 10.76 -14.22 4.06
C LYS A 217 10.47 -14.98 2.75
N THR A 218 9.27 -15.55 2.62
CA THR A 218 8.86 -16.27 1.41
C THR A 218 8.84 -15.34 0.18
N PHE A 219 8.47 -14.08 0.37
CA PHE A 219 8.47 -13.04 -0.66
C PHE A 219 9.91 -12.67 -1.05
N GLU A 220 10.77 -12.42 -0.06
CA GLU A 220 12.19 -12.10 -0.27
C GLU A 220 12.92 -13.21 -1.03
N ASP A 221 12.75 -14.47 -0.60
CA ASP A 221 13.39 -15.62 -1.25
C ASP A 221 12.95 -15.75 -2.72
N TYR A 222 11.66 -15.50 -3.01
CA TYR A 222 11.12 -15.56 -4.36
C TYR A 222 11.72 -14.49 -5.28
N PHE A 223 11.66 -13.22 -4.87
CA PHE A 223 12.18 -12.12 -5.67
C PHE A 223 13.72 -12.10 -5.73
N ALA A 224 14.41 -12.68 -4.74
CA ALA A 224 15.84 -12.92 -4.84
C ALA A 224 16.18 -13.86 -6.01
N GLY A 225 15.37 -14.90 -6.24
CA GLY A 225 15.50 -15.79 -7.40
C GLY A 225 15.29 -15.07 -8.74
N ILE A 226 14.26 -14.22 -8.84
CA ILE A 226 14.04 -13.38 -10.03
C ILE A 226 15.23 -12.45 -10.26
N ALA A 227 15.72 -11.78 -9.21
CA ALA A 227 16.87 -10.89 -9.32
C ALA A 227 18.15 -11.63 -9.76
N GLU A 228 18.39 -12.84 -9.25
CA GLU A 228 19.54 -13.67 -9.67
C GLU A 228 19.43 -14.12 -11.12
N ASP A 229 18.24 -14.49 -11.58
CA ASP A 229 18.00 -14.75 -13.00
C ASP A 229 18.28 -13.49 -13.85
N ARG A 230 17.73 -12.33 -13.49
CA ARG A 230 17.93 -11.08 -14.25
C ARG A 230 19.35 -10.53 -14.24
N ARG A 231 20.20 -10.94 -13.29
CA ARG A 231 21.64 -10.68 -13.33
C ARG A 231 22.36 -11.55 -14.36
N ARG A 232 21.90 -12.79 -14.57
CA ARG A 232 22.48 -13.73 -15.55
C ARG A 232 21.89 -13.53 -16.95
N ASN A 233 20.60 -13.24 -17.02
CA ASN A 233 19.78 -13.16 -18.22
C ASN A 233 18.98 -11.83 -18.20
N PRO A 234 19.63 -10.68 -18.43
CA PRO A 234 18.94 -9.39 -18.38
C PRO A 234 17.90 -9.27 -19.49
N THR A 235 16.77 -8.63 -19.16
CA THR A 235 15.66 -8.30 -20.05
C THR A 235 15.38 -6.78 -19.99
N GLU A 236 14.31 -6.31 -20.65
CA GLU A 236 13.89 -4.90 -20.60
C GLU A 236 12.93 -4.58 -19.43
N ASP A 237 12.61 -5.56 -18.59
CA ASP A 237 11.68 -5.39 -17.47
C ASP A 237 12.29 -4.59 -16.30
N VAL A 238 11.44 -4.12 -15.36
CA VAL A 238 11.92 -3.32 -14.23
C VAL A 238 12.71 -4.18 -13.23
N ALA A 239 12.47 -5.49 -13.19
CA ALA A 239 13.24 -6.41 -12.36
C ALA A 239 14.72 -6.45 -12.80
N SER A 240 15.00 -6.40 -14.10
CA SER A 240 16.37 -6.27 -14.63
C SER A 240 17.03 -4.96 -14.24
N VAL A 241 16.29 -3.85 -14.25
CA VAL A 241 16.78 -2.55 -13.77
C VAL A 241 17.16 -2.65 -12.29
N ILE A 242 16.28 -3.20 -11.45
CA ILE A 242 16.50 -3.33 -10.00
C ILE A 242 17.65 -4.30 -9.70
N ALA A 243 17.68 -5.46 -10.35
CA ALA A 243 18.64 -6.53 -10.06
C ALA A 243 20.10 -6.15 -10.38
N ASN A 244 20.29 -5.28 -11.37
CA ASN A 244 21.60 -4.83 -11.86
C ASN A 244 21.92 -3.38 -11.45
N ALA A 245 21.07 -2.75 -10.63
CA ALA A 245 21.31 -1.40 -10.15
C ALA A 245 22.50 -1.35 -9.20
N LEU A 246 23.26 -0.25 -9.29
CA LEU A 246 24.31 0.11 -8.34
C LEU A 246 23.95 1.45 -7.70
N VAL A 247 24.07 1.51 -6.37
CA VAL A 247 23.85 2.72 -5.59
C VAL A 247 25.20 3.39 -5.40
N ASP A 248 25.31 4.66 -5.80
CA ASP A 248 26.53 5.49 -5.71
C ASP A 248 27.72 5.06 -6.58
N GLY A 249 27.53 4.17 -7.57
CA GLY A 249 28.58 3.78 -8.51
C GLY A 249 28.80 2.29 -8.56
#